data_AF-A0A375YGP6-F1
#
_entry.id   AF-A0A375YGP6-F1
#
_cell.length_a   1.000
_cell.length_b   1.000
_cell.length_c   1.000
_cell.angle_alpha   90.00
_cell.angle_beta   90.00
_cell.angle_gamma   90.00
#
_symmetry.space_group_name_H-M   'P 1'
#
loop_
_entity.id
_entity.type
_entity.pdbx_description
1 polymer ?
#
loop_
_entity_poly.entity_id
_entity_poly.type
_entity_poly.pdbx_seq_one_letter_code
_entity_poly.pdbx_strand_id
1 'polypeptide(L)'
;MVAVMVTATAAGCAQTVSGAAQRADAGVPDPDRSYGYVDDRCGLLENTTVQELIGAESVTRPYSGAVCQYVLSRKSPAATVDVVYSWFDMGALDRERDVAVARGAVVTDVVVERHPAFLARRDVTGAACSASAAAGTGVLSWWVQYRGQAAGDPCAEAQKLLAATLRSDL
;
A
#
# COMPACT_ATOMS: atom_id res chain seq x y z
N MET A 1 -58.79 -9.58 -20.53
CA MET A 1 -57.35 -9.29 -20.47
C MET A 1 -56.94 -9.28 -19.00
N VAL A 2 -56.16 -10.26 -18.55
CA VAL A 2 -55.68 -10.35 -17.16
C VAL A 2 -54.25 -9.81 -17.15
N ALA A 3 -54.00 -8.75 -16.38
CA ALA A 3 -52.68 -8.16 -16.22
C ALA A 3 -51.87 -8.96 -15.19
N VAL A 4 -50.74 -9.53 -15.61
CA VAL A 4 -49.79 -10.22 -14.73
C VAL A 4 -48.74 -9.21 -14.29
N MET A 5 -48.73 -8.85 -13.00
CA MET A 5 -47.65 -8.04 -12.42
C MET A 5 -46.49 -8.96 -12.05
N VAL A 6 -45.36 -8.79 -12.74
CA VAL A 6 -44.10 -9.48 -12.42
C VAL A 6 -43.39 -8.67 -11.33
N THR A 7 -43.40 -9.16 -10.09
CA THR A 7 -42.58 -8.61 -9.00
C THR A 7 -41.16 -9.14 -9.12
N ALA A 8 -40.21 -8.29 -9.55
CA ALA A 8 -38.80 -8.61 -9.54
C ALA A 8 -38.25 -8.51 -8.11
N THR A 9 -37.99 -9.65 -7.47
CA THR A 9 -37.27 -9.70 -6.19
C THR A 9 -35.78 -9.53 -6.46
N ALA A 10 -35.25 -8.32 -6.25
CA ALA A 10 -33.81 -8.10 -6.24
C ALA A 10 -33.22 -8.78 -4.99
N ALA A 11 -32.65 -9.98 -5.17
CA ALA A 11 -31.88 -10.64 -4.12
C ALA A 11 -30.54 -9.91 -3.98
N GLY A 12 -30.42 -9.01 -3.01
CA GLY A 12 -29.15 -8.40 -2.62
C GLY A 12 -28.34 -9.39 -1.79
N CYS A 13 -27.14 -9.75 -2.24
CA CYS A 13 -26.20 -10.52 -1.44
C CYS A 13 -25.64 -9.64 -0.30
N ALA A 14 -26.26 -9.70 0.88
CA ALA A 14 -25.67 -9.16 2.09
C ALA A 14 -24.77 -10.23 2.72
N GLN A 15 -23.48 -9.95 2.85
CA GLN A 15 -22.54 -10.80 3.58
C GLN A 15 -22.24 -10.14 4.92
N THR A 16 -22.55 -10.84 6.02
CA THR A 16 -22.13 -10.42 7.36
C THR A 16 -20.73 -10.96 7.63
N VAL A 17 -19.75 -10.06 7.78
CA VAL A 17 -18.42 -10.43 8.26
C VAL A 17 -18.47 -10.47 9.78
N SER A 18 -18.36 -11.67 10.36
CA SER A 18 -18.26 -11.84 11.81
C SER A 18 -16.90 -11.35 12.30
N GLY A 19 -16.88 -10.47 13.30
CA GLY A 19 -15.67 -10.00 13.95
C GLY A 19 -15.96 -9.42 15.33
N ALA A 20 -15.03 -9.59 16.27
CA ALA A 20 -15.10 -8.92 17.56
C ALA A 20 -14.38 -7.57 17.46
N ALA A 21 -15.08 -6.48 17.79
CA ALA A 21 -14.45 -5.17 17.89
C ALA A 21 -13.47 -5.19 19.08
N GLN A 22 -12.18 -5.01 18.79
CA GLN A 22 -11.14 -4.89 19.82
C GLN A 22 -10.85 -3.40 20.08
N ARG A 23 -10.47 -3.05 21.31
CA ARG A 23 -9.94 -1.71 21.57
C ARG A 23 -8.71 -1.47 20.68
N ALA A 24 -8.58 -0.24 20.17
CA ALA A 24 -7.34 0.21 19.57
C ALA A 24 -6.26 0.20 20.67
N ASP A 25 -5.48 -0.88 20.74
CA ASP A 25 -4.24 -0.86 21.51
C ASP A 25 -3.29 0.13 20.84
N ALA A 26 -2.61 0.93 21.65
CA ALA A 26 -1.64 1.91 21.16
C ALA A 26 -0.36 1.28 20.58
N GLY A 27 -0.24 -0.05 20.64
CA GLY A 27 0.89 -0.81 20.13
C GLY A 27 0.61 -1.40 18.75
N VAL A 28 1.68 -1.57 17.97
CA VAL A 28 1.61 -2.35 16.74
C VAL A 28 1.53 -3.85 17.05
N PRO A 29 0.91 -4.66 16.17
CA PRO A 29 1.14 -6.09 16.15
C PRO A 29 2.64 -6.43 16.01
N ASP A 30 3.12 -7.40 16.79
CA ASP A 30 4.49 -7.95 16.69
C ASP A 30 5.61 -6.87 16.59
N PRO A 31 5.86 -6.11 17.67
CA PRO A 31 6.73 -4.93 17.63
C PRO A 31 8.21 -5.24 17.35
N ASP A 32 8.64 -6.49 17.49
CA ASP A 32 10.01 -6.94 17.22
C ASP A 32 10.17 -7.47 15.78
N ARG A 33 9.11 -7.39 14.98
CA ARG A 33 9.08 -7.92 13.62
C ARG A 33 9.96 -7.10 12.68
N SER A 34 10.80 -7.80 11.94
CA SER A 34 11.56 -7.22 10.83
C SER A 34 10.76 -7.26 9.53
N TYR A 35 10.69 -6.11 8.86
CA TYR A 35 10.21 -5.98 7.48
C TYR A 35 11.35 -5.67 6.50
N GLY A 36 12.59 -5.97 6.91
CA GLY A 36 13.77 -5.78 6.08
C GLY A 36 13.84 -6.69 4.86
N TYR A 37 14.97 -6.63 4.18
CA TYR A 37 15.28 -7.52 3.07
C TYR A 37 15.72 -8.89 3.58
N VAL A 38 15.07 -9.95 3.11
CA VAL A 38 15.32 -11.33 3.51
C VAL A 38 14.91 -12.28 2.40
N ASP A 39 15.70 -13.33 2.14
CA ASP A 39 15.43 -14.34 1.09
C ASP A 39 15.08 -13.75 -0.29
N ASP A 40 15.78 -12.70 -0.72
CA ASP A 40 15.51 -11.99 -1.99
C ASP A 40 14.12 -11.31 -2.07
N ARG A 41 13.49 -11.08 -0.92
CA ARG A 41 12.19 -10.41 -0.76
C ARG A 41 12.34 -9.06 -0.07
N CYS A 42 11.60 -8.06 -0.52
CA CYS A 42 11.53 -6.75 0.12
C CYS A 42 10.16 -6.58 0.77
N GLY A 43 10.12 -6.21 2.05
CA GLY A 43 8.85 -6.11 2.77
C GLY A 43 8.10 -7.44 2.75
N LEU A 44 8.84 -8.55 2.75
CA LEU A 44 8.33 -9.92 2.74
C LEU A 44 7.45 -10.27 1.53
N LEU A 45 7.55 -9.48 0.44
CA LEU A 45 6.83 -9.73 -0.81
C LEU A 45 7.77 -10.27 -1.88
N GLU A 46 7.28 -11.24 -2.64
CA GLU A 46 7.90 -11.63 -3.90
C GLU A 46 7.66 -10.56 -4.98
N ASN A 47 8.55 -10.50 -5.97
CA ASN A 47 8.38 -9.60 -7.13
C ASN A 47 7.07 -9.86 -7.88
N THR A 48 6.67 -11.12 -8.00
CA THR A 48 5.42 -11.59 -8.59
C THR A 48 4.22 -11.01 -7.84
N THR A 49 4.23 -11.04 -6.50
CA THR A 49 3.19 -10.43 -5.67
C THR A 49 3.11 -8.91 -5.89
N VAL A 50 4.24 -8.21 -5.93
CA VAL A 50 4.27 -6.76 -6.22
C VAL A 50 3.71 -6.48 -7.61
N GLN A 51 4.09 -7.28 -8.61
CA GLN A 51 3.59 -7.18 -9.97
C GLN A 51 2.07 -7.34 -10.05
N GLU A 52 1.53 -8.37 -9.41
CA GLU A 52 0.09 -8.68 -9.38
C GLU A 52 -0.72 -7.58 -8.69
N LEU A 53 -0.26 -7.10 -7.53
CA LEU A 53 -0.94 -6.04 -6.77
C LEU A 53 -1.04 -4.72 -7.53
N ILE A 54 -0.04 -4.42 -8.37
CA ILE A 54 0.03 -3.22 -9.21
C ILE A 54 -0.68 -3.44 -10.57
N GLY A 55 -1.08 -4.66 -10.89
CA GLY A 55 -1.69 -5.01 -12.17
C GLY A 55 -0.71 -4.79 -13.34
N ALA A 56 0.56 -5.10 -13.12
CA ALA A 56 1.62 -4.93 -14.11
C ALA A 56 1.86 -6.22 -14.93
N GLU A 57 2.34 -6.03 -16.16
CA GLU A 57 2.70 -7.12 -17.05
C GLU A 57 4.12 -7.64 -16.81
N SER A 58 4.98 -6.74 -16.37
CA SER A 58 6.36 -7.01 -16.07
C SER A 58 6.81 -6.19 -14.88
N VAL A 59 7.77 -6.75 -14.16
CA VAL A 59 8.43 -6.14 -13.01
C VAL A 59 9.94 -6.30 -13.17
N THR A 60 10.69 -5.26 -12.85
CA THR A 60 12.14 -5.33 -12.69
C THR A 60 12.50 -4.66 -11.38
N ARG A 61 13.34 -5.29 -10.57
CA ARG A 61 13.81 -4.76 -9.29
C ARG A 61 15.30 -4.39 -9.39
N PRO A 62 15.66 -3.23 -9.97
CA PRO A 62 17.06 -2.87 -10.22
C PRO A 62 17.90 -2.69 -8.95
N TYR A 63 17.25 -2.43 -7.81
CA TYR A 63 17.93 -2.26 -6.53
C TYR A 63 17.16 -2.93 -5.39
N SER A 64 17.89 -3.59 -4.49
CA SER A 64 17.34 -4.33 -3.35
C SER A 64 18.22 -4.15 -2.10
N GLY A 65 17.61 -4.09 -0.92
CA GLY A 65 18.28 -3.85 0.36
C GLY A 65 17.33 -3.19 1.36
N ALA A 66 17.82 -2.27 2.19
CA ALA A 66 16.96 -1.46 3.06
C ALA A 66 15.95 -0.61 2.28
N VAL A 67 16.30 -0.26 1.03
CA VAL A 67 15.42 0.33 0.04
C VAL A 67 15.37 -0.62 -1.15
N CYS A 68 14.19 -0.87 -1.70
CA CYS A 68 14.04 -1.60 -2.94
C CYS A 68 13.34 -0.73 -3.98
N GLN A 69 13.82 -0.77 -5.20
CA GLN A 69 13.24 -0.03 -6.32
C GLN A 69 12.69 -1.02 -7.33
N TYR A 70 11.49 -0.73 -7.81
CA TYR A 70 10.80 -1.50 -8.82
C TYR A 70 10.41 -0.58 -9.98
N VAL A 71 10.56 -1.11 -11.19
CA VAL A 71 10.03 -0.51 -12.41
C VAL A 71 9.05 -1.51 -13.00
N LEU A 72 7.78 -1.11 -13.09
CA LEU A 72 6.70 -1.94 -13.59
C LEU A 72 6.10 -1.35 -14.86
N SER A 73 5.63 -2.21 -15.77
CA SER A 73 5.00 -1.78 -17.03
C SER A 73 3.57 -2.31 -17.14
N ARG A 74 2.62 -1.47 -17.55
CA ARG A 74 1.20 -1.83 -17.80
C ARG A 74 0.86 -1.87 -19.28
N LYS A 75 -0.13 -2.69 -19.65
CA LYS A 75 -0.50 -2.94 -21.05
C LYS A 75 -1.24 -1.79 -21.73
N SER A 76 -2.08 -1.04 -21.01
CA SER A 76 -2.80 0.13 -21.57
C SER A 76 -3.59 0.94 -20.52
N PRO A 77 -3.56 2.28 -20.54
CA PRO A 77 -2.56 3.08 -21.26
C PRO A 77 -1.15 2.66 -20.78
N ALA A 78 -0.20 2.64 -21.71
CA ALA A 78 1.18 2.24 -21.41
C ALA A 78 1.73 3.18 -20.32
N ALA A 79 1.77 2.68 -19.10
CA ALA A 79 2.20 3.43 -17.93
C ALA A 79 3.33 2.66 -17.27
N THR A 80 4.49 3.31 -17.19
CA THR A 80 5.55 2.88 -16.30
C THR A 80 5.21 3.34 -14.90
N VAL A 81 5.23 2.40 -13.96
CA VAL A 81 5.02 2.66 -12.54
C VAL A 81 6.35 2.44 -11.83
N ASP A 82 6.85 3.49 -11.19
CA ASP A 82 7.98 3.37 -10.29
C ASP A 82 7.44 3.10 -8.89
N VAL A 83 7.95 2.05 -8.24
CA VAL A 83 7.59 1.70 -6.87
C VAL A 83 8.85 1.61 -6.03
N VAL A 84 8.82 2.19 -4.83
CA VAL A 84 9.92 2.13 -3.88
C VAL A 84 9.42 1.60 -2.55
N TYR A 85 10.06 0.54 -2.07
CA TYR A 85 9.93 0.07 -0.69
C TYR A 85 11.08 0.62 0.15
N SER A 86 10.82 1.01 1.38
CA SER A 86 11.86 1.33 2.36
C SER A 86 11.52 0.81 3.74
N TRP A 87 12.51 0.25 4.42
CA TRP A 87 12.45 -0.18 5.82
C TRP A 87 13.53 0.54 6.64
N PHE A 88 13.13 1.14 7.75
CA PHE A 88 14.03 1.63 8.79
C PHE A 88 13.71 0.92 10.09
N ASP A 89 14.66 0.16 10.64
CA ASP A 89 14.51 -0.63 11.87
C ASP A 89 14.37 0.22 13.13
N MET A 90 14.98 1.41 13.11
CA MET A 90 14.91 2.46 14.12
C MET A 90 14.38 3.74 13.48
N GLY A 91 13.07 3.82 13.33
CA GLY A 91 12.37 4.94 12.72
C GLY A 91 11.09 5.30 13.47
N ALA A 92 10.65 6.56 13.33
CA ALA A 92 9.44 7.05 13.96
C ALA A 92 8.46 7.53 12.88
N LEU A 93 7.22 7.04 12.91
CA LEU A 93 6.20 7.40 11.92
C LEU A 93 5.98 8.92 11.85
N ASP A 94 5.98 9.61 13.00
CA ASP A 94 5.79 11.06 13.05
C ASP A 94 6.94 11.83 12.39
N ARG A 95 8.17 11.33 12.50
CA ARG A 95 9.30 11.90 11.78
C ARG A 95 9.12 11.78 10.27
N GLU A 96 8.69 10.62 9.78
CA GLU A 96 8.44 10.41 8.35
C GLU A 96 7.30 11.30 7.83
N ARG A 97 6.28 11.50 8.66
CA ARG A 97 5.19 12.45 8.40
C ARG A 97 5.71 13.88 8.26
N ASP A 98 6.52 14.34 9.21
CA ASP A 98 7.08 15.69 9.17
C ASP A 98 7.93 15.92 7.92
N VAL A 99 8.72 14.92 7.53
CA VAL A 99 9.50 14.95 6.28
C VAL A 99 8.60 15.04 5.05
N ALA A 100 7.50 14.29 5.01
CA ALA A 100 6.54 14.34 3.90
C ALA A 100 5.88 15.73 3.78
N VAL A 101 5.43 16.30 4.90
CA VAL A 101 4.84 17.65 4.95
C VAL A 101 5.85 18.71 4.54
N ALA A 102 7.09 18.66 5.05
CA ALA A 102 8.15 19.59 4.69
C ALA A 102 8.50 19.55 3.19
N ARG A 103 8.26 18.42 2.51
CA ARG A 103 8.42 18.26 1.06
C ARG A 103 7.17 18.67 0.25
N GLY A 104 6.13 19.15 0.92
CA GLY A 104 4.89 19.64 0.32
C GLY A 104 3.89 18.55 -0.03
N ALA A 105 3.94 17.39 0.61
CA ALA A 105 2.92 16.36 0.43
C ALA A 105 1.63 16.71 1.21
N VAL A 106 0.49 16.33 0.65
CA VAL A 106 -0.79 16.31 1.37
C VAL A 106 -0.88 14.99 2.12
N VAL A 107 -0.95 15.07 3.45
CA VAL A 107 -0.95 13.88 4.33
C VAL A 107 -2.36 13.55 4.80
N THR A 108 -2.70 12.26 4.84
CA THR A 108 -3.96 11.73 5.38
C THR A 108 -3.68 10.59 6.33
N ASP A 109 -4.19 10.68 7.56
CA ASP A 109 -4.06 9.62 8.57
C ASP A 109 -4.98 8.44 8.29
N VAL A 110 -4.42 7.24 8.44
CA VAL A 110 -5.12 5.98 8.24
C VAL A 110 -4.65 4.94 9.24
N VAL A 111 -5.38 3.84 9.33
CA VAL A 111 -4.92 2.62 10.02
C VAL A 111 -4.90 1.51 9.00
N VAL A 112 -3.78 0.80 8.89
CA VAL A 112 -3.60 -0.30 7.93
C VAL A 112 -3.15 -1.53 8.69
N GLU A 113 -3.94 -2.61 8.62
CA GLU A 113 -3.63 -3.87 9.32
C GLU A 113 -3.33 -3.68 10.81
N ARG A 114 -4.07 -2.78 11.46
CA ARG A 114 -3.91 -2.36 12.88
C ARG A 114 -2.62 -1.60 13.20
N HIS A 115 -1.90 -1.12 12.20
CA HIS A 115 -0.75 -0.24 12.39
C HIS A 115 -1.19 1.21 12.14
N PRO A 116 -0.81 2.16 13.03
CA PRO A 116 -0.89 3.58 12.72
C PRO A 116 -0.12 3.86 11.42
N ALA A 117 -0.74 4.60 10.50
CA ALA A 117 -0.19 4.83 9.18
C ALA A 117 -0.62 6.20 8.63
N PHE A 118 0.05 6.64 7.56
CA PHE A 118 -0.38 7.80 6.80
C PHE A 118 -0.15 7.60 5.30
N LEU A 119 -1.00 8.25 4.52
CA LEU A 119 -0.82 8.43 3.08
C LEU A 119 -0.24 9.83 2.84
N ALA A 120 0.73 9.95 1.94
CA ALA A 120 1.31 11.24 1.56
C ALA A 120 1.32 11.40 0.03
N ARG A 121 0.41 12.22 -0.48
CA ARG A 121 0.27 12.49 -1.92
C ARG A 121 1.11 13.69 -2.34
N ARG A 122 1.86 13.58 -3.44
CA ARG A 122 2.70 14.66 -3.97
C ARG A 122 2.92 14.51 -5.48
N ASP A 123 2.18 15.30 -6.27
CA ASP A 123 2.14 15.15 -7.72
C ASP A 123 3.10 16.12 -8.46
N VAL A 124 4.43 15.89 -8.39
CA VAL A 124 5.41 16.81 -9.03
C VAL A 124 5.78 16.42 -10.45
N THR A 125 6.26 15.19 -10.67
CA THR A 125 6.67 14.68 -12.00
C THR A 125 5.67 13.68 -12.58
N GLY A 126 4.52 13.54 -11.92
CA GLY A 126 3.46 12.57 -12.20
C GLY A 126 2.61 12.38 -10.94
N ALA A 127 1.54 11.60 -11.04
CA ALA A 127 0.76 11.25 -9.85
C ALA A 127 1.59 10.34 -8.95
N ALA A 128 1.82 10.74 -7.69
CA ALA A 128 2.62 9.97 -6.76
C ALA A 128 2.10 10.02 -5.33
N CYS A 129 2.26 8.91 -4.61
CA CYS A 129 1.85 8.80 -3.22
C CYS A 129 2.70 7.77 -2.48
N SER A 130 2.91 7.99 -1.19
CA SER A 130 3.42 6.95 -0.29
C SER A 130 2.40 6.54 0.75
N ALA A 131 2.51 5.30 1.22
CA ALA A 131 1.82 4.78 2.38
C ALA A 131 2.88 4.28 3.38
N SER A 132 2.90 4.90 4.56
CA SER A 132 3.89 4.60 5.62
C SER A 132 3.18 4.10 6.87
N ALA A 133 3.73 3.07 7.54
CA ALA A 133 3.19 2.55 8.79
C ALA A 133 4.26 2.40 9.86
N ALA A 134 3.87 2.63 11.11
CA ALA A 134 4.68 2.23 12.26
C ALA A 134 4.78 0.70 12.29
N ALA A 135 5.92 0.16 12.71
CA ALA A 135 6.16 -1.26 12.91
C ALA A 135 7.15 -1.42 14.06
N GLY A 136 6.65 -1.21 15.28
CA GLY A 136 7.42 -1.34 16.50
C GLY A 136 8.38 -0.17 16.68
N THR A 137 9.67 -0.48 16.74
CA THR A 137 10.73 0.55 16.71
C THR A 137 11.00 1.09 15.31
N GLY A 138 10.43 0.46 14.27
CA GLY A 138 10.69 0.79 12.89
C GLY A 138 9.52 1.45 12.16
N VAL A 139 9.79 1.83 10.92
CA VAL A 139 8.81 2.36 9.97
C VAL A 139 9.08 1.77 8.59
N LEU A 140 8.01 1.33 7.94
CA LEU A 140 8.04 0.92 6.54
C LEU A 140 7.24 1.89 5.68
N SER A 141 7.66 2.04 4.43
CA SER A 141 6.95 2.87 3.45
C SER A 141 6.97 2.21 2.07
N TRP A 142 5.83 2.28 1.39
CA TRP A 142 5.71 2.04 -0.04
C TRP A 142 5.38 3.35 -0.73
N TRP A 143 6.21 3.74 -1.68
CA TRP A 143 5.96 4.87 -2.57
C TRP A 143 5.63 4.35 -3.97
N VAL A 144 4.61 4.94 -4.60
CA VAL A 144 4.14 4.61 -5.94
C VAL A 144 4.08 5.90 -6.74
N GLN A 145 4.67 5.90 -7.93
CA GLN A 145 4.56 6.98 -8.90
C GLN A 145 4.20 6.43 -10.27
N TYR A 146 3.24 7.08 -10.91
CA TYR A 146 3.01 6.91 -12.33
C TYR A 146 3.85 7.91 -13.11
N ARG A 147 4.65 7.44 -14.09
CA ARG A 147 5.41 8.34 -14.95
C ARG A 147 4.46 9.11 -15.88
N GLY A 148 4.67 10.43 -15.99
CA GLY A 148 3.87 11.29 -16.85
C GLY A 148 2.47 11.61 -16.30
N GLN A 149 1.57 12.06 -17.18
CA GLN A 149 0.18 12.42 -16.85
C GLN A 149 -0.72 11.18 -16.91
N ALA A 150 -0.42 10.16 -16.11
CA ALA A 150 -1.22 8.96 -16.02
C ALA A 150 -2.35 9.13 -14.99
N ALA A 151 -3.57 8.76 -15.38
CA ALA A 151 -4.73 8.73 -14.49
C ALA A 151 -4.63 7.56 -13.50
N GLY A 152 -5.21 7.73 -12.31
CA GLY A 152 -5.28 6.68 -11.29
C GLY A 152 -5.10 7.23 -9.87
N ASP A 153 -5.05 6.32 -8.91
CA ASP A 153 -4.81 6.65 -7.50
C ASP A 153 -3.57 5.91 -6.96
N PRO A 154 -2.40 6.56 -6.97
CA PRO A 154 -1.18 5.94 -6.43
C PRO A 154 -1.27 5.68 -4.93
N CYS A 155 -2.14 6.39 -4.19
CA CYS A 155 -2.30 6.15 -2.76
C CYS A 155 -2.98 4.81 -2.49
N ALA A 156 -4.02 4.47 -3.27
CA ALA A 156 -4.68 3.18 -3.17
C ALA A 156 -3.71 2.01 -3.44
N GLU A 157 -2.79 2.16 -4.40
CA GLU A 157 -1.78 1.15 -4.70
C GLU A 157 -0.69 1.06 -3.63
N ALA A 158 -0.20 2.20 -3.15
CA ALA A 158 0.75 2.23 -2.04
C ALA A 158 0.15 1.56 -0.79
N GLN A 159 -1.12 1.84 -0.48
CA GLN A 159 -1.82 1.23 0.65
C GLN A 159 -2.03 -0.28 0.46
N LYS A 160 -2.31 -0.75 -0.76
CA LYS A 160 -2.41 -2.20 -1.05
C LYS A 160 -1.09 -2.93 -0.79
N LEU A 161 0.03 -2.37 -1.26
CA LEU A 161 1.36 -2.93 -1.03
C LEU A 161 1.70 -2.94 0.46
N LEU A 162 1.43 -1.84 1.16
CA LEU A 162 1.61 -1.73 2.61
C LEU A 162 0.80 -2.79 3.36
N ALA A 163 -0.48 -2.94 3.04
CA ALA A 163 -1.34 -3.94 3.67
C ALA A 163 -0.87 -5.36 3.37
N ALA A 164 -0.39 -5.64 2.15
CA ALA A 164 0.19 -6.94 1.81
C ALA A 164 1.43 -7.23 2.66
N THR A 165 2.38 -6.29 2.75
CA THR A 165 3.58 -6.44 3.59
C THR A 165 3.24 -6.68 5.05
N LEU A 166 2.30 -5.93 5.62
CA LEU A 166 1.91 -6.06 7.03
C LEU A 166 1.20 -7.38 7.35
N ARG A 167 0.55 -8.02 6.36
CA ARG A 167 -0.13 -9.32 6.49
C ARG A 167 0.75 -10.52 6.15
N SER A 168 1.78 -10.33 5.33
CA SER A 168 2.70 -11.41 4.96
C SER A 168 3.26 -12.07 6.21
N ASP A 169 3.70 -13.31 6.12
CA ASP A 169 4.52 -13.97 7.12
C ASP A 169 5.92 -14.21 6.52
N LEU A 170 6.92 -14.48 7.36
CA LEU A 170 8.27 -14.82 6.92
C LEU A 170 8.31 -16.21 6.27
#